data_AF-A0A846AVL4-F1
#
_entry.id   AF-A0A846AVL4-F1
#
_cell.length_a   1.000
_cell.length_b   1.000
_cell.length_c   1.000
_cell.angle_alpha   90.00
_cell.angle_beta   90.00
_cell.angle_gamma   90.00
#
_symmetry.space_group_name_H-M   'P 1'
#
loop_
_entity.id
_entity.type
_entity.pdbx_description
1 polymer ?
#
loop_
_entity_poly.entity_id
_entity_poly.type
_entity_poly.pdbx_seq_one_letter_code
_entity_poly.pdbx_strand_id
1 'polypeptide(L)'
;MPSIRAFSTLKELRILPINRCFTQEFIYAKEVVVKPQLNQENVLGIDHGINNWLTCVSNVGTSAGCRWETDKINESLVQQTSINY
;
A
#
# COMPACT_ATOMS: atom_id res chain seq x y z
N MET A 1 2.87 2.73 -20.77
CA MET A 1 4.08 3.56 -20.59
C MET A 1 3.75 4.57 -19.51
N PRO A 2 4.46 4.64 -18.38
CA PRO A 2 4.17 5.65 -17.37
C PRO A 2 4.32 7.04 -18.02
N SER A 3 3.45 7.98 -17.66
CA SER A 3 3.53 9.34 -18.22
C SER A 3 4.88 9.94 -17.86
N ILE A 4 5.63 10.33 -18.90
CA ILE A 4 6.92 10.98 -18.73
C ILE A 4 6.65 12.31 -18.01
N ARG A 5 7.05 12.37 -16.73
CA ARG A 5 7.08 13.63 -15.99
C ARG A 5 8.15 14.51 -16.62
N ALA A 6 7.88 15.80 -16.71
CA ALA A 6 8.81 16.75 -17.29
C ALA A 6 10.17 16.70 -16.56
N PHE A 7 11.26 16.63 -17.33
CA PHE A 7 12.63 16.62 -16.79
C PHE A 7 12.96 17.85 -15.94
N SER A 8 12.23 18.95 -16.10
CA SER A 8 12.33 20.14 -15.25
C SER A 8 12.05 19.87 -13.76
N THR A 9 11.37 18.77 -13.43
CA THR A 9 11.03 18.36 -12.05
C THR A 9 11.90 17.22 -11.53
N LEU A 10 12.87 16.77 -12.32
CA LEU A 10 13.80 15.70 -11.94
C LEU A 10 14.72 16.20 -10.83
N LYS A 11 14.74 15.49 -9.71
CA LYS A 11 15.60 15.82 -8.57
C LYS A 11 16.95 15.10 -8.69
N GLU A 12 16.92 13.84 -9.11
CA GLU A 12 18.11 12.98 -9.13
C GLU A 12 17.93 11.86 -10.16
N LEU A 13 19.00 11.53 -10.89
CA LEU A 13 19.11 10.32 -11.70
C LEU A 13 20.12 9.39 -11.02
N ARG A 14 19.70 8.16 -10.70
CA ARG A 14 20.60 7.12 -10.19
C ARG A 14 20.85 6.08 -11.26
N ILE A 15 22.11 5.71 -11.43
CA ILE A 15 22.52 4.59 -12.26
C ILE A 15 22.99 3.50 -11.30
N LEU A 16 22.19 2.44 -11.17
CA LEU A 16 22.44 1.36 -10.22
C LEU A 16 22.94 0.11 -10.94
N PRO A 17 24.09 -0.47 -10.53
CA PRO A 17 24.51 -1.77 -11.01
C PRO A 17 23.69 -2.88 -10.31
N ILE A 18 22.72 -3.47 -11.02
CA ILE A 18 21.87 -4.55 -10.51
C ILE A 18 21.97 -5.73 -11.49
N ASN A 19 22.31 -6.92 -10.99
CA ASN A 19 22.36 -8.16 -11.77
C ASN A 19 23.19 -8.08 -13.07
N ARG A 20 24.38 -7.47 -13.02
CA ARG A 20 25.27 -7.26 -14.19
C ARG A 20 24.71 -6.33 -15.27
N CYS A 21 23.63 -5.60 -14.97
CA CYS A 21 23.06 -4.57 -15.81
C CYS A 21 23.04 -3.23 -15.05
N PHE A 22 22.95 -2.13 -15.78
CA PHE A 22 22.71 -0.81 -15.18
C PHE A 22 21.25 -0.44 -15.31
N THR A 23 20.60 -0.16 -14.19
CA THR A 23 19.24 0.36 -14.15
C THR A 23 19.28 1.87 -13.93
N GLN A 24 18.46 2.60 -14.68
CA GLN A 24 18.23 4.03 -14.48
C GLN A 24 17.00 4.26 -13.60
N GLU A 25 17.17 4.98 -12.51
CA GLU A 25 16.07 5.42 -11.64
C GLU A 25 15.95 6.95 -11.68
N PHE A 26 14.76 7.43 -12.02
CA PHE A 26 14.43 8.85 -12.05
C PHE A 26 13.67 9.22 -10.77
N ILE A 27 14.29 10.04 -9.93
CA ILE A 27 13.72 10.50 -8.67
C ILE A 27 13.17 11.91 -8.89
N TYR A 28 11.88 12.06 -8.67
CA TYR A 28 11.18 13.33 -8.76
C TYR A 28 10.84 13.85 -7.37
N ALA A 29 10.88 15.17 -7.19
CA ALA A 29 10.28 15.77 -6.01
C ALA A 29 8.78 15.46 -5.99
N LYS A 30 8.27 14.94 -4.87
CA LYS A 30 6.83 14.87 -4.65
C LYS A 30 6.42 16.22 -4.06
N GLU A 31 5.47 16.89 -4.69
CA GLU A 31 4.84 18.04 -4.07
C GLU A 31 4.29 17.63 -2.71
N VAL A 32 4.53 18.47 -1.71
CA VAL A 32 3.97 18.26 -0.37
C VAL A 32 2.45 18.30 -0.54
N VAL A 33 1.82 17.14 -0.48
CA VAL A 33 0.37 17.04 -0.41
C VAL A 33 -0.04 17.91 0.77
N VAL A 34 -0.88 18.91 0.50
CA VAL A 34 -1.43 19.82 1.50
C VAL A 34 -1.77 18.99 2.72
N LYS A 35 -1.21 19.36 3.88
CA LYS A 35 -1.52 18.64 5.12
C LYS A 35 -3.04 18.62 5.24
N PRO A 36 -3.67 17.44 5.30
CA PRO A 36 -5.10 17.39 5.48
C PRO A 36 -5.45 18.15 6.75
N GLN A 37 -6.54 18.92 6.73
CA GLN A 37 -7.06 19.50 7.96
C GLN A 37 -7.62 18.37 8.82
N LEU A 38 -6.87 17.97 9.83
CA LEU A 38 -7.23 16.89 10.75
C LEU A 38 -7.91 17.47 11.99
N ASN A 39 -8.94 16.79 12.49
CA ASN A 39 -9.49 17.06 13.82
C ASN A 39 -8.61 16.37 14.86
N GLN A 40 -8.06 17.13 15.82
CA GLN A 40 -7.22 16.60 16.90
C GLN A 40 -7.99 15.67 17.86
N GLU A 41 -9.31 15.79 17.91
CA GLU A 41 -10.18 14.90 18.68
C GLU A 41 -10.35 13.54 18.02
N ASN A 42 -10.02 13.39 16.74
CA ASN A 42 -10.11 12.11 16.03
C ASN A 42 -8.73 11.43 16.04
N VAL A 43 -8.62 10.30 16.73
CA VAL A 43 -7.37 9.54 16.87
C VAL A 43 -7.55 8.15 16.23
N LEU A 44 -6.51 7.68 15.53
CA LEU A 44 -6.41 6.35 14.93
C LEU A 44 -5.14 5.66 15.43
N GLY A 45 -5.29 4.58 16.20
CA GLY A 45 -4.20 3.69 16.55
C GLY A 45 -4.04 2.63 15.45
N ILE A 46 -2.80 2.39 15.01
CA ILE A 46 -2.46 1.40 13.98
C ILE A 46 -1.44 0.44 14.59
N ASP A 47 -1.74 -0.86 14.52
CA ASP A 47 -0.89 -1.92 15.08
C ASP A 47 -0.72 -3.09 14.10
N HIS A 48 0.52 -3.56 13.93
CA HIS A 48 0.87 -4.71 13.08
C HIS A 48 0.89 -6.02 13.89
N GLY A 49 -0.12 -6.23 14.75
CA GLY A 49 -0.20 -7.36 15.67
C GLY A 49 0.12 -8.75 15.09
N ILE A 50 0.41 -9.69 15.98
CA ILE A 50 0.76 -11.06 15.60
C ILE A 50 -0.42 -11.71 14.87
N ASN A 51 -0.16 -12.28 13.68
CA ASN A 51 -1.14 -12.92 12.80
C ASN A 51 -2.21 -11.98 12.21
N ASN A 52 -1.96 -10.68 12.12
CA ASN A 52 -2.69 -9.77 11.24
C ASN A 52 -1.73 -9.06 10.28
N TRP A 53 -2.26 -8.42 9.23
CA TRP A 53 -1.50 -7.43 8.47
C TRP A 53 -1.57 -6.05 9.13
N LEU A 54 -2.74 -5.70 9.67
CA LEU A 54 -3.02 -4.41 10.30
C LEU A 54 -4.28 -4.47 11.16
N THR A 55 -4.23 -3.99 12.41
CA THR A 55 -5.40 -3.62 13.21
C THR A 55 -5.43 -2.10 13.36
N CYS A 56 -6.61 -1.51 13.16
CA CYS A 56 -6.84 -0.08 13.30
C CYS A 56 -7.98 0.18 14.28
N VAL A 57 -7.77 1.05 15.27
CA VAL A 57 -8.77 1.42 16.29
C VAL A 57 -8.96 2.93 16.31
N SER A 58 -10.21 3.38 16.25
CA SER A 58 -10.57 4.80 16.32
C SER A 58 -11.35 5.10 17.58
N ASN A 59 -11.16 6.31 18.14
CA ASN A 59 -11.89 6.78 19.31
C ASN A 59 -13.30 7.30 19.00
N VAL A 60 -13.67 7.49 17.73
CA VAL A 60 -15.01 7.94 17.30
C VAL A 60 -15.92 6.80 16.83
N GLY A 61 -15.61 5.55 17.21
CA GLY A 61 -16.49 4.39 17.01
C GLY A 61 -16.52 3.82 15.59
N THR A 62 -15.84 4.43 14.62
CA THR A 62 -15.59 3.84 13.30
C THR A 62 -14.28 3.05 13.35
N SER A 63 -14.31 1.85 13.95
CA SER A 63 -13.21 0.91 13.79
C SER A 63 -13.22 0.44 12.33
N ALA A 64 -12.38 1.04 11.49
CA ALA A 64 -12.06 0.47 10.19
C ALA A 64 -11.18 -0.76 10.44
N GLY A 65 -11.80 -1.86 10.86
CA GLY A 65 -11.14 -3.14 10.88
C GLY A 65 -10.79 -3.50 9.44
N CYS A 66 -9.53 -3.28 9.04
CA CYS A 66 -8.97 -3.96 7.88
C CYS A 66 -8.73 -5.43 8.23
N ARG A 67 -9.82 -6.16 8.53
CA ARG A 67 -9.83 -7.60 8.37
C ARG A 67 -9.89 -7.83 6.86
N TRP A 68 -8.73 -7.82 6.21
CA TRP A 68 -8.61 -8.47 4.91
C TRP A 68 -8.85 -9.94 5.21
N GLU A 69 -10.09 -10.34 5.03
CA GLU A 69 -10.56 -11.70 5.21
C GLU A 69 -9.87 -12.54 4.13
N THR A 70 -8.69 -13.07 4.45
CA THR A 70 -8.08 -14.19 3.73
C THR A 70 -9.02 -15.40 3.72
N ASP A 71 -10.04 -15.40 4.57
CA ASP A 71 -11.03 -16.47 4.69
C ASP A 71 -12.08 -16.46 3.56
N LYS A 72 -12.34 -15.34 2.85
CA LYS A 72 -13.29 -15.34 1.71
C LYS A 72 -12.70 -15.81 0.38
N ILE A 73 -11.38 -15.91 0.28
CA ILE A 73 -10.72 -16.35 -0.96
C ILE A 73 -10.49 -17.87 -0.96
N ASN A 74 -10.50 -18.53 0.20
CA ASN A 74 -10.29 -19.98 0.27
C ASN A 74 -11.58 -20.83 0.37
N GLU A 75 -12.73 -20.30 0.77
CA GLU A 75 -13.98 -21.10 0.72
C GLU A 75 -14.58 -21.20 -0.70
N SER A 76 -14.36 -20.20 -1.55
CA SER A 76 -14.84 -20.22 -2.95
C SER A 76 -13.95 -21.04 -3.89
N LEU A 77 -12.68 -21.27 -3.54
CA LEU A 77 -11.75 -22.12 -4.31
C LEU A 77 -11.71 -23.58 -3.84
N VAL A 78 -12.25 -23.91 -2.66
CA VAL A 78 -12.39 -25.30 -2.18
C VAL A 78 -13.72 -25.94 -2.60
N GLN A 79 -14.74 -25.17 -3.01
CA GLN A 79 -15.98 -25.72 -3.59
C GLN A 79 -15.94 -25.94 -5.12
N GLN A 80 -14.89 -25.52 -5.83
CA GLN A 80 -14.79 -25.70 -7.29
C GLN A 80 -13.85 -26.84 -7.74
N THR A 81 -13.26 -27.63 -6.84
CA THR A 81 -12.39 -28.76 -7.19
C THR A 81 -12.96 -30.13 -6.81
N SER A 82 -14.28 -30.25 -6.67
CA SER A 82 -14.97 -31.53 -6.47
C SER A 82 -16.08 -31.76 -7.50
N ILE A 83 -15.72 -31.85 -8.77
CA ILE A 83 -16.48 -32.63 -9.75
C ILE A 83 -15.49 -33.54 -10.47
N ASN A 84 -15.72 -34.84 -10.25
CA ASN A 84 -15.03 -35.99 -10.82
C ASN A 84 -14.94 -35.90 -12.35
N TYR A 85 -13.73 -35.99 -12.91
CA TYR A 85 -13.17 -37.13 -13.67
C TYR A 85 -11.69 -36.83 -14.00
#